data_AF-A0A5D8Z9V3-F1
#
_entry.id   AF-A0A5D8Z9V3-F1
#
_cell.length_a   1.000
_cell.length_b   1.000
_cell.length_c   1.000
_cell.angle_alpha   90.00
_cell.angle_beta   90.00
_cell.angle_gamma   90.00
#
_symmetry.space_group_name_H-M   'P 1'
#
loop_
_entity.id
_entity.type
_entity.pdbx_description
1 polymer ?
#
loop_
_entity_poly.entity_id
_entity_poly.type
_entity_poly.pdbx_seq_one_letter_code
_entity_poly.pdbx_strand_id
1 'polypeptide(L)' 'MRFDLFRRTDLHVLIVPSALPRPEALASEGPLLAAGKACVEFEQMSHGLAQAIAIRGYGVVDPIDEALIRDSLLDPTV' A
#
# COMPACT_ATOMS: atom_id res chain seq x y z
N MET A 1 4.21 4.99 -9.59
CA MET A 1 4.09 3.50 -9.65
C MET A 1 2.68 3.12 -9.19
N ARG A 2 2.08 2.06 -9.76
CA ARG A 2 0.76 1.58 -9.33
C ARG A 2 0.86 0.61 -8.17
N PHE A 3 -0.03 0.78 -7.20
CA PHE A 3 -0.12 -0.07 -6.04
C PHE A 3 -1.56 -0.53 -5.80
N ASP A 4 -1.70 -1.76 -5.30
CA ASP A 4 -2.94 -2.27 -4.74
C ASP A 4 -2.99 -1.93 -3.26
N LEU A 5 -4.14 -1.43 -2.83
CA LEU A 5 -4.41 -1.09 -1.45
C LEU A 5 -5.26 -2.18 -0.80
N PHE A 6 -4.86 -2.57 0.41
CA PHE A 6 -5.59 -3.50 1.24
C PHE A 6 -5.84 -2.89 2.60
N ARG A 7 -6.97 -3.22 3.23
CA ARG A 7 -7.29 -2.82 4.60
C ARG A 7 -7.26 -4.02 5.53
N ARG A 8 -6.55 -3.88 6.64
CA ARG A 8 -6.51 -4.83 7.76
C ARG A 8 -7.72 -4.67 8.67
N THR A 9 -7.93 -5.66 9.52
CA THR A 9 -8.97 -5.66 10.58
C THR A 9 -8.74 -4.57 11.64
N ASP A 10 -7.50 -4.15 11.85
CA ASP A 10 -7.12 -3.03 12.73
C ASP A 10 -7.18 -1.66 12.03
N LEU A 11 -7.84 -1.59 10.87
CA LEU A 11 -8.07 -0.39 10.05
C LEU A 11 -6.84 0.18 9.33
N HIS A 12 -5.65 -0.38 9.53
CA HIS A 12 -4.47 0.04 8.78
C HIS A 12 -4.59 -0.30 7.30
N VAL A 13 -4.06 0.58 6.46
CA VAL A 13 -3.97 0.36 5.01
C VAL A 13 -2.58 -0.19 4.71
N LEU A 14 -2.53 -1.26 3.92
CA LEU A 14 -1.31 -1.74 3.29
C LEU A 14 -1.29 -1.35 1.84
N ILE A 15 -0.09 -1.08 1.35
CA ILE A 15 0.18 -0.76 -0.03
C ILE A 15 1.14 -1.79 -0.60
N VAL A 16 0.76 -2.39 -1.74
CA VAL A 16 1.48 -3.48 -2.39
C VAL A 16 1.75 -3.09 -3.84
N PRO A 17 2.99 -3.15 -4.35
CA PRO A 17 3.29 -2.82 -5.73
C PRO A 17 2.55 -3.75 -6.70
N SER A 18 1.68 -3.20 -7.56
CA SER A 18 0.84 -4.01 -8.46
C SER A 18 1.64 -4.73 -9.55
N ALA A 19 2.86 -4.29 -9.83
CA ALA A 19 3.74 -4.89 -10.83
C ALA A 19 4.43 -6.17 -10.33
N LEU A 20 4.35 -6.47 -9.02
CA LEU A 20 5.02 -7.60 -8.42
C LEU A 20 4.01 -8.69 -8.02
N PRO A 21 4.40 -9.98 -8.02
CA PRO A 21 3.61 -11.02 -7.39
C PRO A 21 3.33 -10.65 -5.93
N ARG A 22 2.15 -11.00 -5.42
CA ARG A 22 1.78 -10.71 -4.04
C ARG A 22 2.80 -11.36 -3.09
N PRO A 23 3.47 -10.59 -2.22
CA PRO A 23 4.40 -11.14 -1.24
C PRO A 23 3.74 -12.20 -0.35
N GLU A 24 4.39 -13.35 -0.16
CA GLU A 24 3.90 -14.41 0.74
C GLU A 24 3.73 -13.89 2.19
N ALA A 25 4.59 -12.95 2.58
CA ALA A 25 4.55 -12.31 3.90
C ALA A 25 3.21 -11.60 4.20
N LEU A 26 2.44 -11.17 3.18
CA LEU A 26 1.09 -10.62 3.38
C LEU A 26 0.15 -11.60 4.08
N ALA A 27 0.34 -12.91 3.96
CA ALA A 27 -0.48 -13.89 4.67
C ALA A 27 -0.37 -13.75 6.19
N SER A 28 0.74 -13.23 6.70
CA SER A 28 0.97 -13.00 8.13
C SER A 28 0.21 -11.78 8.68
N GLU A 29 -0.28 -10.90 7.80
CA GLU A 29 -1.07 -9.72 8.16
C GLU A 29 -2.54 -10.06 8.47
N GLY A 30 -2.93 -11.33 8.28
CA GLY A 30 -4.29 -11.80 8.52
C GLY A 30 -5.26 -11.48 7.38
N PRO A 31 -6.58 -11.45 7.64
CA PRO A 31 -7.58 -11.16 6.63
C PRO A 31 -7.42 -9.73 6.07
N LEU A 32 -7.29 -9.63 4.74
CA LEU A 32 -7.13 -8.37 4.03
C LEU A 32 -8.31 -8.13 3.10
N LEU A 33 -8.89 -6.93 3.19
CA LEU A 33 -9.95 -6.48 2.29
C LEU A 33 -9.36 -5.58 1.21
N ALA A 34 -9.74 -5.79 -0.05
CA ALA A 34 -9.35 -4.87 -1.13
C ALA A 34 -9.93 -3.48 -0.87
N ALA A 35 -9.07 -2.46 -0.86
CA ALA A 35 -9.44 -1.08 -0.55
C ALA A 35 -9.37 -0.15 -1.76
N GLY A 36 -8.63 -0.52 -2.81
CA GLY A 36 -8.53 0.26 -4.05
C GLY A 36 -7.16 0.15 -4.68
N LYS A 37 -6.83 1.13 -5.52
CA LYS A 37 -5.51 1.28 -6.13
C LYS A 37 -5.05 2.73 -6.00
N ALA A 38 -3.75 2.94 -5.90
CA ALA A 38 -3.14 4.27 -5.90
C ALA A 38 -1.96 4.33 -6.87
N CYS A 39 -1.68 5.53 -7.39
CA CYS A 39 -0.48 5.78 -8.19
C CYS A 39 0.43 6.78 -7.49
N VAL A 40 1.50 6.27 -6.87
CA VAL A 40 2.39 7.06 -6.02
C VAL A 40 3.82 7.02 -6.57
N GLU A 41 4.51 8.14 -6.55
CA GLU A 41 5.95 8.18 -6.86
C GLU A 41 6.77 7.76 -5.65
N PHE A 42 7.76 6.88 -5.86
CA PHE A 42 8.53 6.31 -4.76
C PHE A 42 9.30 7.39 -3.97
N GLU A 43 9.68 8.48 -4.61
CA GLU A 43 10.36 9.63 -4.00
C GLU A 43 9.45 10.46 -3.07
N GLN A 44 8.13 10.35 -3.21
CA GLN A 44 7.16 11.07 -2.38
C GLN A 44 6.82 10.31 -1.10
N MET A 45 7.12 9.01 -1.05
CA MET A 45 6.87 8.16 0.11
C MET A 45 7.83 8.49 1.26
N SER A 46 7.36 8.29 2.49
CA SER A 46 8.24 8.27 3.65
C SER A 46 9.33 7.20 3.47
N HIS A 47 10.50 7.46 4.07
CA HIS A 47 11.62 6.52 4.01
C HIS A 47 11.24 5.14 4.58
N GLY A 48 10.45 5.12 5.67
CA GLY A 48 9.99 3.90 6.31
C GLY A 48 9.10 3.07 5.39
N LEU A 49 8.16 3.71 4.69
CA LEU A 49 7.27 3.03 3.76
C LEU A 49 8.04 2.50 2.54
N ALA A 50 8.89 3.34 1.94
CA ALA A 50 9.74 2.98 0.83
C ALA A 50 10.64 1.77 1.15
N GLN A 51 11.30 1.81 2.32
CA GLN A 51 12.16 0.72 2.79
C GLN A 51 11.37 -0.56 3.06
N ALA A 52 10.19 -0.46 3.67
CA ALA A 52 9.32 -1.61 3.90
C ALA A 52 8.95 -2.30 2.59
N ILE A 53 8.54 -1.54 1.59
CA ILE A 53 8.21 -2.05 0.25
C ILE A 53 9.43 -2.71 -0.40
N ALA A 54 10.61 -2.09 -0.30
CA ALA A 54 11.83 -2.63 -0.90
C ALA A 54 12.26 -3.98 -0.27
N ILE A 55 12.09 -4.14 1.04
CA ILE A 55 12.53 -5.34 1.77
C ILE A 55 11.46 -6.45 1.74
N ARG A 56 10.20 -6.10 2.00
CA ARG A 56 9.10 -7.06 2.19
C ARG A 56 8.19 -7.20 0.97
N GLY A 57 8.30 -6.29 0.00
CA GLY A 57 7.40 -6.21 -1.14
C GLY A 57 6.06 -5.53 -0.81
N TYR A 58 5.86 -5.02 0.41
CA TYR A 58 4.69 -4.22 0.80
C TYR A 58 5.03 -3.33 1.99
N GLY A 59 4.19 -2.34 2.26
CA GLY A 59 4.30 -1.47 3.43
C GLY A 59 2.96 -1.20 4.09
N VAL A 60 2.99 -0.84 5.36
CA VAL A 60 1.84 -0.30 6.09
C VAL A 60 1.89 1.21 5.94
N VAL A 61 0.77 1.81 5.57
CA VAL A 61 0.64 3.26 5.37
C VAL A 61 0.54 3.90 6.74
N ASP A 62 1.58 4.64 7.10
CA ASP A 62 1.62 5.46 8.31
C ASP A 62 0.85 6.79 8.09
N PRO A 63 0.46 7.51 9.16
CA PRO A 63 -0.31 8.75 9.03
C PRO A 63 0.34 9.82 8.14
N ILE A 64 1.68 9.84 8.06
CA ILE A 64 2.42 10.77 7.19
C ILE A 64 2.23 10.45 5.70
N ASP A 65 2.07 9.18 5.35
CA ASP A 65 1.87 8.72 3.98
C ASP A 65 0.37 8.71 3.60
N GLU A 66 -0.54 8.75 4.58
CA GLU A 66 -1.97 8.61 4.33
C GLU A 66 -2.51 9.70 3.39
N ALA A 67 -2.08 10.96 3.58
CA ALA A 67 -2.48 12.07 2.71
C ALA A 67 -2.01 11.83 1.27
N LEU A 68 -0.75 11.43 1.09
CA LEU A 68 -0.18 11.09 -0.21
C LEU A 68 -0.97 9.98 -0.90
N ILE A 69 -1.27 8.89 -0.19
CA ILE A 69 -2.04 7.78 -0.75
C ILE A 69 -3.44 8.22 -1.15
N ARG A 70 -4.09 9.03 -0.30
CA ARG A 70 -5.45 9.53 -0.53
C ARG A 70 -5.52 10.41 -1.78
N ASP A 71 -4.58 11.32 -1.94
CA ASP A 71 -4.51 12.24 -3.09
C ASP A 71 -4.13 11.49 -4.38
N SER A 72 -3.49 10.33 -4.23
CA SER A 72 -3.04 9.47 -5.32
C SER A 72 -4.01 8.32 -5.64
N LEU A 73 -5.20 8.29 -5.01
CA LEU A 73 -6.20 7.27 -5.28
C LEU A 73 -6.62 7.34 -6.74
N LEU A 74 -6.58 6.18 -7.40
CA LEU A 74 -7.19 6.04 -8.71
C LEU A 74 -8.70 5.92 -8.45
N ASP A 75 -9.45 6.92 -8.89
CA ASP A 75 -10.89 7.07 -8.74
C ASP A 75 -11.59 5.70 -8.80
N PRO A 76 -12.39 5.28 -7.79
CA PRO A 76 -12.99 3.95 -7.74
C PRO A 76 -14.16 3.77 -8.74
N THR A 77 -14.21 4.55 -9.81
CA THR A 77 -15.22 4.43 -10.87
C THR A 77 -14.82 3.40 -11.92
N VAL A 78 -14.92 2.11 -11.55
CA VAL A 78 -15.49 1.04 -12.37
C VAL A 78 -16.22 0.05 -11.46
#